data_AF-A0A814HS05-F1
#
_entry.id   AF-A0A814HS05-F1
#
_cell.length_a   1.000
_cell.length_b   1.000
_cell.length_c   1.000
_cell.angle_alpha   90.00
_cell.angle_beta   90.00
_cell.angle_gamma   90.00
#
_symmetry.space_group_name_H-M   'P 1'
#
loop_
_entity.id
_entity.type
_entity.pdbx_description
1 polymer ?
#
loop_
_entity_poly.entity_id
_entity_poly.type
_entity_poly.pdbx_seq_one_letter_code
_entity_poly.pdbx_strand_id
1 'polypeptide(L)'
;MVESEKREAILVLGGAFNPVHTQHIALLEAAKTELESNGNFKIIGAYLAPASDNYVAHKLKSRIPLEKTLKLEHRLQLAKLAIQHGEFEWIAKSPFSSELLTRHYGSAYELGTRLQNMLTEDHKVEILIIAGGDRIVNKQGIAKWRKSPSSINAKTVCIQRQNDIRTTTTVKTLVEIWNEDLKLGLIQSPDRYLIINTPVAPVSSTLVRFYMNRWHASTNESEKEEIEHEIVTEKRLLNFDVMKYLKDHENDLYLPPEIK
;
A
#
# COMPACT_ATOMS: atom_id res chain seq x y z
N MET A 1 -29.80 10.13 23.02
CA MET A 1 -28.36 10.37 22.84
C MET A 1 -28.17 10.79 21.39
N VAL A 2 -27.64 11.98 21.14
CA VAL A 2 -27.34 12.43 19.78
C VAL A 2 -26.08 11.69 19.36
N GLU A 3 -26.19 10.80 18.39
CA GLU A 3 -25.04 10.13 17.78
C GLU A 3 -24.17 11.24 17.16
N SER A 4 -22.97 11.46 17.70
CA SER A 4 -22.07 12.48 17.15
C SER A 4 -21.73 12.10 15.71
N GLU A 5 -21.90 13.04 14.78
CA GLU A 5 -21.65 12.80 13.37
C GLU A 5 -20.20 12.29 13.16
N LYS A 6 -20.05 11.10 12.56
CA LYS A 6 -18.74 10.49 12.32
C LYS A 6 -17.95 11.34 11.33
N ARG A 7 -16.65 11.49 11.56
CA ARG A 7 -15.77 12.24 10.63
C ARG A 7 -15.58 11.45 9.34
N GLU A 8 -15.88 12.07 8.21
CA GLU A 8 -15.67 11.43 6.92
C GLU A 8 -14.19 11.41 6.57
N ALA A 9 -13.73 10.30 6.00
CA ALA A 9 -12.32 10.13 5.66
C ALA A 9 -12.13 9.28 4.39
N ILE A 10 -11.02 9.54 3.70
CA ILE A 10 -10.52 8.72 2.61
C ILE A 10 -9.21 8.04 3.00
N LEU A 11 -9.03 6.81 2.54
CA LEU A 11 -7.79 6.07 2.71
C LEU A 11 -6.94 6.20 1.45
N VAL A 12 -5.65 6.54 1.60
CA VAL A 12 -4.73 6.59 0.46
C VAL A 12 -3.48 5.77 0.76
N LEU A 13 -3.21 4.77 -0.07
CA LEU A 13 -2.02 3.93 0.04
C LEU A 13 -1.05 4.26 -1.11
N GLY A 14 0.09 4.86 -0.77
CA GLY A 14 1.16 5.14 -1.72
C GLY A 14 2.18 4.01 -1.80
N GLY A 15 2.52 3.57 -3.00
CA GLY A 15 3.37 2.39 -3.19
C GLY A 15 4.15 2.39 -4.49
N ALA A 16 5.22 1.60 -4.51
CA ALA A 16 5.87 1.25 -5.78
C ALA A 16 4.97 0.34 -6.62
N PHE A 17 4.20 -0.53 -5.96
CA PHE A 17 3.30 -1.51 -6.60
C PHE A 17 3.98 -2.24 -7.75
N ASN A 18 5.12 -2.88 -7.45
CA ASN A 18 5.99 -3.51 -8.43
C ASN A 18 6.11 -5.05 -8.23
N PRO A 19 5.05 -5.84 -8.43
CA PRO A 19 3.67 -5.45 -8.73
C PRO A 19 2.86 -5.11 -7.45
N VAL A 20 1.63 -4.62 -7.64
CA VAL A 20 0.59 -4.65 -6.59
C VAL A 20 0.32 -6.11 -6.18
N HIS A 21 -0.18 -6.32 -4.97
CA HIS A 21 -0.41 -7.66 -4.41
C HIS A 21 -1.51 -7.59 -3.35
N THR A 22 -2.08 -8.73 -2.97
CA THR A 22 -3.24 -8.83 -2.07
C THR A 22 -3.06 -8.07 -0.76
N GLN A 23 -1.87 -8.11 -0.17
CA GLN A 23 -1.63 -7.41 1.11
C GLN A 23 -1.62 -5.87 1.00
N HIS A 24 -1.48 -5.29 -0.20
CA HIS A 24 -1.72 -3.84 -0.34
C HIS A 24 -3.20 -3.53 -0.12
N ILE A 25 -4.08 -4.42 -0.58
CA ILE A 25 -5.53 -4.24 -0.47
C ILE A 25 -5.99 -4.60 0.94
N ALA A 26 -5.45 -5.67 1.53
CA ALA A 26 -5.72 -6.04 2.92
C ALA A 26 -5.38 -4.92 3.93
N LEU A 27 -4.36 -4.10 3.65
CA LEU A 27 -4.06 -2.92 4.47
C LEU A 27 -5.20 -1.88 4.46
N LEU A 28 -5.82 -1.64 3.30
CA LEU A 28 -6.96 -0.73 3.17
C LEU A 28 -8.19 -1.31 3.88
N GLU A 29 -8.42 -2.61 3.74
CA GLU A 29 -9.53 -3.31 4.40
C GLU A 29 -9.42 -3.29 5.92
N ALA A 30 -8.24 -3.64 6.44
CA ALA A 30 -7.96 -3.61 7.87
C ALA A 30 -8.10 -2.19 8.44
N ALA A 31 -7.64 -1.18 7.68
CA ALA A 31 -7.82 0.22 8.07
C ALA A 31 -9.30 0.61 8.13
N LYS A 32 -10.08 0.31 7.09
CA LYS A 32 -11.52 0.63 7.07
C LYS A 32 -12.25 -0.01 8.23
N THR A 33 -12.06 -1.32 8.41
CA THR A 33 -12.74 -2.08 9.47
C THR A 33 -12.45 -1.50 10.85
N GLU A 34 -11.18 -1.26 11.17
CA GLU A 34 -10.79 -0.75 12.50
C GLU A 34 -11.20 0.71 12.74
N LEU A 35 -11.12 1.56 11.72
CA LEU A 35 -11.46 2.98 11.86
C LEU A 35 -12.96 3.21 12.03
N GLU A 36 -13.78 2.38 11.37
CA GLU A 36 -15.24 2.45 11.47
C GLU A 36 -15.78 1.75 12.73
N SER A 37 -15.18 0.63 13.15
CA SER A 37 -15.57 -0.11 14.36
C SER A 37 -15.33 0.70 15.63
N ASN A 38 -14.24 1.47 15.68
CA ASN A 38 -13.93 2.38 16.78
C ASN A 38 -14.84 3.62 16.83
N GLY A 39 -15.79 3.76 15.89
CA GLY A 39 -16.84 4.78 15.91
C GLY A 39 -16.40 6.19 15.48
N ASN A 40 -15.11 6.40 15.18
CA ASN A 40 -14.54 7.73 14.98
C ASN A 40 -14.57 8.24 13.54
N PHE A 41 -14.68 7.34 12.57
CA PHE A 41 -14.63 7.66 11.15
C PHE A 41 -15.75 6.97 10.36
N LYS A 42 -16.12 7.59 9.25
CA LYS A 42 -16.89 7.00 8.16
C LYS A 42 -16.00 7.01 6.92
N ILE A 43 -15.59 5.84 6.44
CA ILE A 43 -14.68 5.72 5.30
C ILE A 43 -15.50 5.77 4.01
N ILE A 44 -15.34 6.87 3.27
CA ILE A 44 -16.12 7.13 2.05
C ILE A 44 -15.40 6.73 0.77
N GLY A 45 -14.11 6.35 0.86
CA GLY A 45 -13.36 5.82 -0.28
C GLY A 45 -11.94 5.41 0.07
N ALA A 46 -11.33 4.61 -0.80
CA ALA A 46 -9.96 4.15 -0.70
C ALA A 46 -9.26 4.17 -2.07
N TYR A 47 -7.99 4.54 -2.07
CA TYR A 47 -7.24 4.83 -3.29
C TYR A 47 -5.81 4.31 -3.22
N LEU A 48 -5.35 3.74 -4.33
CA LEU A 48 -3.95 3.40 -4.55
C LEU A 48 -3.27 4.57 -5.27
N ALA A 49 -2.09 4.97 -4.80
CA ALA A 49 -1.23 5.97 -5.44
C ALA A 49 0.07 5.31 -5.93
N PRO A 50 0.08 4.70 -7.13
CA PRO A 50 1.31 4.19 -7.73
C PRO A 50 2.32 5.31 -7.93
N ALA A 51 3.55 5.09 -7.50
CA ALA A 51 4.63 6.06 -7.64
C ALA A 51 5.13 6.18 -9.09
N SER A 52 5.83 7.27 -9.42
CA SER A 52 6.46 7.45 -10.73
C SER A 52 7.56 6.42 -11.03
N ASP A 53 7.85 6.21 -12.32
CA ASP A 53 8.92 5.30 -12.74
C ASP A 53 10.29 5.71 -12.17
N ASN A 54 10.61 7.00 -12.18
CA ASN A 54 11.85 7.52 -11.57
C ASN A 54 11.96 7.18 -10.08
N TYR A 55 10.86 7.29 -9.32
CA TYR A 55 10.85 6.92 -7.92
C TYR A 55 11.05 5.41 -7.73
N VAL A 56 10.37 4.59 -8.54
CA VAL A 56 10.48 3.12 -8.47
C VAL A 56 11.89 2.68 -8.83
N ALA A 57 12.46 3.17 -9.93
CA ALA A 57 13.83 2.93 -10.35
C ALA A 57 14.82 3.29 -9.24
N HIS A 58 14.74 4.51 -8.70
CA HIS A 58 15.63 4.96 -7.63
C HIS A 58 15.51 4.09 -6.36
N LYS A 59 14.29 3.71 -5.98
CA LYS A 59 14.03 2.88 -4.79
C LYS A 59 14.55 1.46 -4.94
N LEU A 60 14.51 0.91 -6.16
CA LEU A 60 14.77 -0.51 -6.43
C LEU A 60 16.13 -0.79 -7.08
N LYS A 61 16.88 0.23 -7.52
CA LYS A 61 18.19 0.08 -8.18
C LYS A 61 19.22 -0.78 -7.44
N SER A 62 19.16 -0.83 -6.11
CA SER A 62 20.09 -1.64 -5.30
C SER A 62 19.57 -3.04 -4.99
N ARG A 63 18.36 -3.38 -5.45
CA ARG A 63 17.65 -4.63 -5.12
C ARG A 63 17.39 -5.49 -6.34
N ILE A 64 17.12 -4.87 -7.49
CA ILE A 64 16.86 -5.55 -8.75
C ILE A 64 17.43 -4.71 -9.91
N PRO A 65 17.76 -5.35 -11.04
CA PRO A 65 18.05 -4.63 -12.27
C PRO A 65 16.88 -3.72 -12.68
N LEU A 66 17.17 -2.60 -13.33
CA LEU A 66 16.14 -1.60 -13.71
C LEU A 66 15.14 -2.18 -14.71
N GLU A 67 15.62 -3.02 -15.61
CA GLU A 67 14.85 -3.83 -16.55
C GLU A 67 13.97 -4.89 -15.88
N LYS A 68 13.91 -4.94 -14.55
CA LYS A 68 12.96 -5.75 -13.78
C LYS A 68 11.95 -4.91 -12.98
N THR A 69 11.95 -3.59 -13.19
CA THR A 69 10.95 -2.68 -12.64
C THR A 69 9.82 -2.48 -13.65
N LEU A 70 8.58 -2.51 -13.19
CA LEU A 70 7.41 -2.38 -14.05
C LEU A 70 7.16 -0.91 -14.42
N LYS A 71 6.82 -0.65 -15.68
CA LYS A 71 6.39 0.69 -16.13
C LYS A 71 5.15 1.15 -15.38
N LEU A 72 5.00 2.47 -15.25
CA LEU A 72 3.86 3.09 -14.55
C LEU A 72 2.52 2.66 -15.12
N GLU A 73 2.39 2.59 -16.45
CA GLU A 73 1.15 2.20 -17.12
C GLU A 73 0.67 0.80 -16.70
N HIS A 74 1.58 -0.18 -16.65
CA HIS A 74 1.26 -1.52 -16.17
C HIS A 74 0.93 -1.51 -14.69
N ARG A 75 1.65 -0.74 -13.87
CA ARG A 75 1.36 -0.66 -12.42
C ARG A 75 0.00 -0.01 -12.13
N LEU A 76 -0.42 0.97 -12.92
CA LEU A 76 -1.76 1.56 -12.85
C LEU A 76 -2.83 0.53 -13.23
N GLN A 77 -2.63 -0.17 -14.34
CA GLN A 77 -3.57 -1.19 -14.80
C GLN A 77 -3.68 -2.37 -13.83
N LEU A 78 -2.55 -2.84 -13.29
CA LEU A 78 -2.52 -3.86 -12.24
C LEU A 78 -3.22 -3.39 -10.97
N ALA A 79 -3.02 -2.14 -10.54
CA ALA A 79 -3.72 -1.57 -9.39
C ALA A 79 -5.24 -1.55 -9.60
N LYS A 80 -5.69 -1.24 -10.83
CA LYS A 80 -7.12 -1.28 -11.21
C LYS A 80 -7.67 -2.70 -11.14
N LEU A 81 -6.98 -3.68 -11.72
CA LEU A 81 -7.39 -5.09 -11.66
C LEU A 81 -7.38 -5.64 -10.24
N ALA A 82 -6.46 -5.18 -9.38
CA ALA A 82 -6.35 -5.62 -7.99
C ALA A 82 -7.58 -5.31 -7.13
N ILE A 83 -8.34 -4.27 -7.48
CA ILE A 83 -9.49 -3.78 -6.69
C ILE A 83 -10.86 -4.13 -7.31
N GLN A 84 -10.90 -4.67 -8.52
CA GLN A 84 -12.13 -4.80 -9.30
C GLN A 84 -13.07 -5.95 -8.88
N HIS A 85 -12.61 -6.90 -8.05
CA HIS A 85 -13.37 -8.12 -7.77
C HIS A 85 -13.32 -8.54 -6.29
N GLY A 86 -14.34 -9.30 -5.91
CA GLY A 86 -14.44 -9.94 -4.59
C GLY A 86 -14.76 -8.96 -3.46
N GLU A 87 -14.15 -9.21 -2.30
CA GLU A 87 -14.37 -8.46 -1.05
C GLU A 87 -13.93 -6.98 -1.14
N PHE A 88 -13.20 -6.60 -2.19
CA PHE A 88 -12.61 -5.27 -2.36
C PHE A 88 -13.42 -4.36 -3.29
N GLU A 89 -14.61 -4.79 -3.71
CA GLU A 89 -15.47 -4.05 -4.64
C GLU A 89 -15.77 -2.62 -4.17
N TRP A 90 -15.83 -2.38 -2.85
CA TRP A 90 -16.02 -1.05 -2.28
C TRP A 90 -14.90 -0.06 -2.61
N ILE A 91 -13.67 -0.56 -2.81
CA ILE A 91 -12.52 0.26 -3.25
C ILE A 91 -12.68 0.64 -4.72
N ALA A 92 -13.09 -0.30 -5.57
CA ALA A 92 -13.40 0.00 -6.97
C ALA A 92 -14.58 0.96 -7.12
N LYS A 93 -15.56 0.90 -6.22
CA LYS A 93 -16.72 1.81 -6.16
C LYS A 93 -16.43 3.14 -5.47
N SER A 94 -15.21 3.37 -4.99
CA SER A 94 -14.82 4.66 -4.42
C SER A 94 -14.97 5.76 -5.50
N PRO A 95 -15.47 6.96 -5.15
CA PRO A 95 -15.67 8.03 -6.12
C PRO A 95 -14.39 8.31 -6.93
N PHE A 96 -14.49 8.48 -8.24
CA PHE A 96 -13.34 8.75 -9.13
C PHE A 96 -12.27 7.64 -9.22
N SER A 97 -12.45 6.48 -8.59
CA SER A 97 -11.44 5.39 -8.55
C SER A 97 -10.95 4.97 -9.95
N SER A 98 -11.87 4.83 -10.91
CA SER A 98 -11.55 4.47 -12.29
C SER A 98 -10.80 5.56 -13.06
N GLU A 99 -11.08 6.84 -12.81
CA GLU A 99 -10.40 7.98 -13.41
C GLU A 99 -8.98 8.13 -12.85
N LEU A 100 -8.82 7.93 -11.54
CA LEU A 100 -7.55 8.18 -10.85
C LEU A 100 -6.49 7.12 -11.12
N LEU A 101 -6.87 5.95 -11.62
CA LEU A 101 -5.94 4.89 -12.05
C LEU A 101 -5.62 4.94 -13.55
N THR A 102 -5.70 6.13 -14.18
CA THR A 102 -5.31 6.35 -15.58
C THR A 102 -3.96 7.05 -15.74
N ARG A 103 -3.46 7.69 -14.69
CA ARG A 103 -2.18 8.43 -14.68
C ARG A 103 -1.62 8.57 -13.28
N HIS A 104 -0.38 9.04 -13.18
CA HIS A 104 0.26 9.37 -11.91
C HIS A 104 -0.20 10.73 -11.37
N TYR A 105 -0.49 10.79 -10.07
CA TYR A 105 -0.95 11.99 -9.35
C TYR A 105 0.02 12.42 -8.24
N GLY A 106 1.27 11.99 -8.29
CA GLY A 106 2.26 12.29 -7.25
C GLY A 106 2.24 11.28 -6.10
N SER A 107 2.61 11.77 -4.93
CA SER A 107 2.56 11.06 -3.66
C SER A 107 1.14 10.75 -3.20
N ALA A 108 1.00 9.84 -2.23
CA ALA A 108 -0.28 9.57 -1.58
C ALA A 108 -0.93 10.83 -1.00
N TYR A 109 -0.13 11.79 -0.53
CA TYR A 109 -0.66 13.04 -0.03
C TYR A 109 -1.21 13.92 -1.16
N GLU A 110 -0.47 14.09 -2.26
CA GLU A 110 -0.91 14.90 -3.40
C GLU A 110 -2.19 14.33 -4.02
N LEU A 111 -2.30 13.00 -4.16
CA LEU A 111 -3.53 12.35 -4.57
C LEU A 111 -4.67 12.60 -3.56
N GLY A 112 -4.38 12.46 -2.25
CA GLY A 112 -5.36 12.72 -1.20
C GLY A 112 -5.89 14.15 -1.18
N THR A 113 -5.02 15.15 -1.36
CA THR A 113 -5.42 16.56 -1.48
C THR A 113 -6.28 16.78 -2.71
N ARG A 114 -5.90 16.20 -3.86
CA ARG A 114 -6.71 16.31 -5.07
C ARG A 114 -8.11 15.72 -4.86
N LEU A 115 -8.20 14.55 -4.24
CA LEU A 115 -9.46 13.88 -3.92
C LEU A 115 -10.32 14.69 -2.95
N GLN A 116 -9.73 15.23 -1.88
CA GLN A 116 -10.43 16.08 -0.91
C GLN A 116 -11.09 17.27 -1.61
N ASN A 117 -10.39 17.91 -2.54
CA ASN A 117 -10.90 19.05 -3.32
C ASN A 117 -12.00 18.63 -4.32
N MET A 118 -11.97 17.39 -4.82
CA MET A 118 -12.98 16.86 -5.75
C MET A 118 -14.24 16.36 -5.04
N LEU A 119 -14.10 15.86 -3.81
CA LEU A 119 -15.18 15.24 -3.04
C LEU A 119 -16.05 16.25 -2.29
N THR A 120 -15.46 17.33 -1.79
CA THR A 120 -16.18 18.32 -0.97
C THR A 120 -15.69 19.72 -1.23
N GLU A 121 -16.62 20.66 -1.42
CA GLU A 121 -16.31 22.10 -1.52
C GLU A 121 -15.68 22.64 -0.21
N ASP A 122 -16.08 22.08 0.94
CA ASP A 122 -15.63 22.52 2.28
C ASP A 122 -14.38 21.78 2.81
N HIS A 123 -13.79 20.85 2.07
CA HIS A 123 -12.62 20.05 2.50
C HIS A 123 -12.82 19.28 3.83
N LYS A 124 -14.06 18.95 4.20
CA LYS A 124 -14.42 18.31 5.48
C LYS A 124 -13.96 16.85 5.59
N VAL A 125 -13.53 16.24 4.48
CA VAL A 125 -13.05 14.86 4.44
C VAL A 125 -11.60 14.78 4.88
N GLU A 126 -11.30 13.98 5.89
CA GLU A 126 -9.93 13.76 6.35
C GLU A 126 -9.13 12.85 5.40
N ILE A 127 -7.84 13.17 5.20
CA ILE A 127 -6.91 12.34 4.43
C ILE A 127 -6.17 11.41 5.39
N LEU A 128 -6.38 10.10 5.24
CA LEU A 128 -5.71 9.06 6.02
C LEU A 128 -4.72 8.29 5.14
N ILE A 129 -3.43 8.54 5.33
CA ILE A 129 -2.35 7.89 4.58
C ILE A 129 -2.00 6.56 5.23
N ILE A 130 -2.14 5.47 4.50
CA ILE A 130 -1.85 4.13 5.01
C ILE A 130 -0.36 3.82 4.90
N ALA A 131 0.22 3.31 5.99
CA ALA A 131 1.60 2.87 6.04
C ALA A 131 1.77 1.56 6.84
N GLY A 132 2.41 0.57 6.20
CA GLY A 132 2.88 -0.63 6.90
C GLY A 132 3.99 -0.32 7.90
N GLY A 133 4.11 -1.15 8.94
CA GLY A 133 5.12 -1.03 10.00
C GLY A 133 6.55 -0.84 9.47
N ASP A 134 6.95 -1.58 8.43
CA ASP A 134 8.24 -1.45 7.73
C ASP A 134 8.55 -0.04 7.20
N ARG A 135 7.52 0.77 6.94
CA ARG A 135 7.66 2.15 6.46
C ARG A 135 7.64 3.18 7.59
N ILE A 136 7.18 2.80 8.77
CA ILE A 136 7.02 3.67 9.93
C ILE A 136 8.22 3.55 10.86
N VAL A 137 8.67 2.32 11.12
CA VAL A 137 9.83 2.03 11.96
C VAL A 137 10.97 1.56 11.07
N ASN A 138 12.12 2.24 11.13
CA ASN A 138 13.29 1.83 10.34
C ASN A 138 13.99 0.61 10.97
N LYS A 139 15.01 0.09 10.28
CA LYS A 139 15.79 -1.08 10.75
C LYS A 139 16.50 -0.86 12.10
N GLN A 140 16.69 0.40 12.50
CA GLN A 140 17.26 0.79 13.79
C GLN A 140 16.21 0.91 14.90
N GLY A 141 14.94 0.58 14.63
CA GLY A 141 13.84 0.72 15.59
C GLY A 141 13.38 2.16 15.81
N ILE A 142 13.82 3.10 14.97
CA ILE A 142 13.46 4.52 15.09
C ILE A 142 12.22 4.77 14.25
N ALA A 143 11.15 5.20 14.91
CA ALA A 143 9.88 5.50 14.29
C ALA A 143 9.81 6.92 13.70
N LYS A 144 9.04 7.08 12.63
CA LYS A 144 8.83 8.37 11.96
C LYS A 144 8.14 9.43 12.82
N TRP A 145 7.29 9.03 13.76
CA TRP A 145 6.61 9.95 14.68
C TRP A 145 7.52 10.64 15.69
N ARG A 146 8.79 10.22 15.78
CA ARG A 146 9.83 10.93 16.55
C ARG A 146 10.35 12.17 15.86
N LYS A 147 10.08 12.33 14.56
CA LYS A 147 10.48 13.51 13.80
C LYS A 147 9.44 14.61 13.98
N SER A 148 9.88 15.87 13.82
CA SER A 148 8.98 17.02 13.79
C SER A 148 7.86 16.82 12.76
N PRO A 149 6.64 17.25 13.07
CA PRO A 149 5.51 17.11 12.17
C PRO A 149 5.79 17.78 10.82
N SER A 150 5.41 17.12 9.74
CA SER A 150 5.37 17.74 8.42
C SER A 150 4.27 18.80 8.36
N SER A 151 4.35 19.80 7.48
CA SER A 151 3.24 20.74 7.25
C SER A 151 2.02 20.13 6.55
N ILE A 152 2.05 18.83 6.27
CA ILE A 152 1.03 18.08 5.54
C ILE A 152 -0.25 17.98 6.39
N ASN A 153 -1.39 18.36 5.84
CA ASN A 153 -2.70 18.20 6.49
C ASN A 153 -3.28 16.80 6.25
N ALA A 154 -2.62 15.78 6.81
CA ALA A 154 -3.05 14.39 6.74
C ALA A 154 -2.60 13.62 7.99
N LYS A 155 -3.38 12.60 8.36
CA LYS A 155 -3.03 11.63 9.40
C LYS A 155 -2.41 10.40 8.75
N THR A 156 -1.51 9.74 9.48
CA THR A 156 -0.90 8.47 9.04
C THR A 156 -1.51 7.32 9.83
N VAL A 157 -2.08 6.36 9.13
CA VAL A 157 -2.57 5.11 9.70
C VAL A 157 -1.45 4.08 9.62
N CYS A 158 -0.92 3.71 10.78
CA CYS A 158 0.20 2.80 10.91
C CYS A 158 -0.32 1.40 11.24
N ILE A 159 -0.04 0.43 10.37
CA ILE A 159 -0.55 -0.94 10.48
C ILE A 159 0.60 -1.91 10.64
N GLN A 160 0.55 -2.74 11.69
CA GLN A 160 1.51 -3.81 11.89
C GLN A 160 1.37 -4.86 10.78
N ARG A 161 2.49 -5.32 10.22
CA ARG A 161 2.53 -6.56 9.43
C ARG A 161 3.13 -7.66 10.29
N GLN A 162 2.67 -8.89 10.11
CA GLN A 162 3.22 -10.03 10.86
C GLN A 162 4.74 -10.11 10.62
N ASN A 163 5.53 -10.32 11.68
CA ASN A 163 6.99 -10.52 11.63
C ASN A 163 7.85 -9.33 11.11
N ASP A 164 7.28 -8.13 11.00
CA ASP A 164 7.85 -7.04 10.19
C ASP A 164 8.82 -6.11 10.94
N ILE A 165 8.68 -5.99 12.27
CA ILE A 165 9.53 -5.10 13.06
C ILE A 165 10.60 -5.91 13.78
N ARG A 166 11.72 -6.13 13.06
CA ARG A 166 12.95 -6.66 13.66
C ARG A 166 13.82 -5.48 14.10
N THR A 167 13.81 -5.16 15.39
CA THR A 167 14.89 -4.35 15.97
C THR A 167 16.10 -5.25 16.26
N THR A 168 17.29 -4.67 16.42
CA THR A 168 18.56 -5.39 16.59
C THR A 168 18.62 -6.28 17.84
N THR A 169 17.68 -6.14 18.78
CA THR A 169 17.74 -6.79 20.10
C THR A 169 16.41 -7.28 20.67
N THR A 170 15.25 -6.96 20.09
CA THR A 170 13.93 -7.47 20.54
C THR A 170 12.86 -7.42 19.44
N VAL A 171 11.97 -8.41 19.38
CA VAL A 171 10.77 -8.37 18.52
C VAL A 171 9.71 -7.56 19.27
N LYS A 172 9.51 -6.31 18.88
CA LYS A 172 8.45 -5.45 19.41
C LYS A 172 7.39 -5.19 18.35
N THR A 173 6.14 -5.19 18.76
CA THR A 173 5.01 -4.73 17.95
C THR A 173 5.04 -3.20 17.82
N LEU A 174 4.34 -2.70 16.80
CA LEU A 174 4.18 -1.28 16.52
C LEU A 174 3.50 -0.56 17.69
N VAL A 175 2.53 -1.23 18.34
CA VAL A 175 1.83 -0.73 19.53
C VAL A 175 2.77 -0.61 20.72
N GLU A 176 3.65 -1.59 20.93
CA GLU A 176 4.65 -1.53 22.01
C GLU A 176 5.62 -0.37 21.79
N ILE A 177 6.15 -0.20 20.56
CA ILE A 177 7.05 0.91 20.24
C ILE A 177 6.34 2.25 20.39
N TRP A 178 5.10 2.36 19.94
CA TRP A 178 4.28 3.56 20.14
C TRP A 178 4.12 3.91 21.62
N ASN A 179 3.70 2.94 22.44
CA ASN A 179 3.46 3.15 23.86
C ASN A 179 4.74 3.51 24.63
N GLU A 180 5.87 2.91 24.27
CA GLU A 180 7.18 3.27 24.82
C GLU A 180 7.58 4.69 24.45
N ASP A 181 7.48 5.06 23.17
CA ASP A 181 7.81 6.40 22.69
C ASP A 181 6.89 7.47 23.30
N LEU A 182 5.61 7.14 23.50
CA LEU A 182 4.65 8.02 24.15
C LEU A 182 5.05 8.28 25.61
N LYS A 183 5.40 7.22 26.36
CA LYS A 183 5.87 7.32 27.76
C LYS A 183 7.17 8.12 27.88
N LEU A 184 8.06 7.99 26.89
CA LEU A 184 9.34 8.69 26.86
C LEU A 184 9.24 10.13 26.32
N GLY A 185 8.05 10.60 25.92
CA GLY A 185 7.86 11.93 25.36
C GLY A 185 8.54 12.12 24.00
N LEU A 186 8.77 11.03 23.26
CA LEU A 186 9.46 11.05 21.97
C LEU A 186 8.51 11.37 20.80
N ILE A 187 7.19 11.38 21.02
CA ILE A 187 6.19 11.62 19.98
C ILE A 187 5.86 13.11 19.90
N GLN A 188 6.16 13.74 18.76
CA GLN A 188 5.97 15.18 18.59
C GLN A 188 4.52 15.58 18.28
N SER A 189 3.73 14.71 17.65
CA SER A 189 2.33 15.01 17.26
C SER A 189 1.48 13.74 17.27
N PRO A 190 1.04 13.28 18.45
CA PRO A 190 0.38 11.98 18.60
C PRO A 190 -0.97 11.91 17.86
N ASP A 191 -1.67 13.03 17.74
CA ASP A 191 -2.96 13.18 17.03
C ASP A 191 -2.87 12.91 15.52
N ARG A 192 -1.66 12.92 14.97
CA ARG A 192 -1.38 12.68 13.54
C ARG A 192 -1.21 11.22 13.18
N TYR A 193 -1.13 10.33 14.16
CA TYR A 193 -0.90 8.92 13.92
C TYR A 193 -2.04 8.09 14.52
N LEU A 194 -2.53 7.15 13.73
CA LEU A 194 -3.54 6.18 14.15
C LEU A 194 -2.88 4.81 14.09
N ILE A 195 -2.72 4.16 15.24
CA ILE A 195 -2.05 2.85 15.33
C ILE A 195 -3.10 1.75 15.30
N ILE A 196 -3.01 0.88 14.30
CA ILE A 196 -3.91 -0.27 14.15
C ILE A 196 -3.14 -1.55 14.48
N ASN A 197 -3.68 -2.31 15.43
CA ASN A 197 -3.09 -3.56 15.92
C ASN A 197 -3.64 -4.81 15.21
N THR A 198 -4.14 -4.65 13.99
CA THR A 198 -4.65 -5.76 13.18
C THR A 198 -3.52 -6.24 12.27
N PRO A 199 -2.89 -7.39 12.56
CA PRO A 199 -1.73 -7.84 11.81
C PRO A 199 -2.14 -8.31 10.41
N VAL A 200 -1.56 -7.71 9.38
CA VAL A 200 -1.70 -8.17 8.00
C VAL A 200 -0.59 -9.15 7.62
N ALA A 201 -0.82 -10.02 6.65
CA ALA A 201 0.15 -11.05 6.27
C ALA A 201 1.44 -10.43 5.66
N PRO A 202 2.59 -11.12 5.75
CA PRO A 202 3.90 -10.57 5.36
C PRO A 202 4.20 -10.73 3.85
N VAL A 203 3.21 -10.52 2.98
CA VAL A 203 3.46 -10.61 1.52
C VAL A 203 4.20 -9.36 1.03
N SER A 204 5.29 -9.53 0.31
CA SER A 204 6.02 -8.41 -0.29
C SER A 204 6.05 -8.53 -1.81
N SER A 205 6.12 -7.39 -2.51
CA SER A 205 6.37 -7.40 -3.96
C SER A 205 7.71 -8.08 -4.31
N THR A 206 8.67 -8.16 -3.37
CA THR A 206 9.91 -8.93 -3.58
C THR A 206 9.64 -10.42 -3.69
N LEU A 207 8.79 -10.96 -2.81
CA LEU A 207 8.37 -12.36 -2.89
C LEU A 207 7.62 -12.62 -4.20
N VAL A 208 6.70 -11.73 -4.60
CA VAL A 208 6.00 -11.86 -5.87
C VAL A 208 6.97 -11.86 -7.05
N ARG A 209 7.93 -10.93 -7.10
CA ARG A 209 8.94 -10.91 -8.17
C ARG A 209 9.82 -12.16 -8.17
N PHE A 210 10.11 -12.77 -7.02
CA PHE A 210 10.82 -14.05 -6.97
C PHE A 210 10.05 -15.14 -7.71
N TYR A 211 8.74 -15.25 -7.44
CA TYR A 211 7.89 -16.20 -8.16
C TYR A 211 7.75 -15.86 -9.65
N MET A 212 7.55 -14.60 -10.00
CA MET A 212 7.46 -14.20 -11.42
C MET A 212 8.76 -14.47 -12.19
N ASN A 213 9.92 -14.30 -11.55
CA ASN A 213 11.20 -14.67 -12.19
C ASN A 213 11.30 -16.19 -12.42
N ARG A 214 10.81 -17.02 -11.50
CA ARG A 214 10.75 -18.48 -11.69
C ARG A 214 9.80 -18.84 -12.83
N TRP A 215 8.62 -18.23 -12.86
CA TRP A 215 7.62 -18.43 -13.90
C TRP A 215 8.17 -18.06 -15.30
N HIS A 216 8.80 -16.88 -15.42
CA HIS A 216 9.42 -16.40 -16.66
C HIS A 216 10.59 -17.28 -17.12
N ALA A 217 11.40 -17.78 -16.18
CA ALA A 217 12.57 -18.60 -16.52
C ALA A 217 12.22 -20.05 -16.89
N SER A 218 11.02 -20.52 -16.55
CA SER A 218 10.61 -21.89 -16.87
C SER A 218 10.26 -22.04 -18.34
N THR A 219 10.77 -23.10 -18.95
CA THR A 219 10.38 -23.54 -20.31
C THR A 219 9.33 -24.65 -20.28
N ASN A 220 8.91 -25.10 -19.09
CA ASN A 220 7.94 -26.16 -18.89
C ASN A 220 6.58 -25.56 -18.50
N GLU A 221 5.57 -25.75 -19.34
CA GLU A 221 4.22 -25.21 -19.09
C GLU A 221 3.57 -25.79 -17.83
N SER A 222 3.83 -27.06 -17.48
CA SER A 222 3.33 -27.65 -16.23
C SER A 222 3.91 -26.94 -15.00
N GLU A 223 5.20 -26.57 -15.04
CA GLU A 223 5.82 -25.83 -13.93
C GLU A 223 5.26 -24.40 -13.84
N LYS A 224 4.98 -23.76 -14.99
CA LYS A 224 4.32 -22.45 -15.01
C LYS A 224 2.93 -22.50 -14.39
N GLU A 225 2.14 -23.51 -14.73
CA GLU A 225 0.80 -23.72 -14.14
C GLU A 225 0.87 -23.97 -12.62
N GLU A 226 1.84 -24.76 -12.15
CA GLU A 226 2.08 -24.97 -10.72
C GLU A 226 2.45 -23.67 -10.00
N ILE A 227 3.36 -22.87 -10.57
CA ILE A 227 3.75 -21.58 -10.00
C ILE A 227 2.55 -20.62 -9.97
N GLU A 228 1.74 -20.58 -11.02
CA GLU A 228 0.51 -19.79 -11.07
C GLU A 228 -0.47 -20.20 -9.96
N HIS A 229 -0.69 -21.50 -9.80
CA HIS A 229 -1.53 -22.05 -8.74
C HIS A 229 -1.01 -21.69 -7.35
N GLU A 230 0.29 -21.80 -7.12
CA GLU A 230 0.95 -21.45 -5.86
C GLU A 230 0.77 -19.96 -5.54
N ILE A 231 1.00 -19.06 -6.51
CA ILE A 231 0.89 -17.61 -6.33
C ILE A 231 -0.56 -17.17 -6.08
N VAL A 232 -1.53 -17.66 -6.85
CA VAL A 232 -2.92 -17.17 -6.85
C VAL A 232 -3.77 -17.88 -5.81
N THR A 233 -3.64 -19.21 -5.69
CA THR A 233 -4.56 -20.04 -4.90
C THR A 233 -3.99 -20.37 -3.53
N GLU A 234 -2.78 -20.94 -3.48
CA GLU A 234 -2.21 -21.46 -2.23
C GLU A 234 -1.72 -20.32 -1.33
N LYS A 235 -0.89 -19.42 -1.88
CA LYS A 235 -0.27 -18.33 -1.15
C LYS A 235 -1.05 -17.03 -1.25
N ARG A 236 -1.98 -16.93 -2.20
CA ARG A 236 -2.84 -15.76 -2.43
C ARG A 236 -2.04 -14.45 -2.47
N LEU A 237 -0.91 -14.46 -3.15
CA LEU A 237 -0.05 -13.28 -3.28
C LEU A 237 -0.65 -12.29 -4.29
N LEU A 238 -1.23 -12.81 -5.38
CA LEU A 238 -1.92 -12.04 -6.41
C LEU A 238 -3.36 -12.53 -6.55
N ASN A 239 -4.25 -11.66 -7.03
CA ASN A 239 -5.54 -12.14 -7.53
C ASN A 239 -5.38 -12.66 -8.97
N PHE A 240 -6.41 -13.36 -9.46
CA PHE A 240 -6.39 -13.98 -10.78
C PHE A 240 -6.15 -12.97 -11.91
N ASP A 241 -6.85 -11.83 -11.89
CA ASP A 241 -6.77 -10.84 -12.99
C ASP A 241 -5.40 -10.15 -13.06
N VAL A 242 -4.78 -9.88 -11.91
CA VAL A 242 -3.41 -9.36 -11.84
C VAL A 242 -2.41 -10.38 -12.39
N MET A 243 -2.55 -11.67 -12.04
CA MET A 243 -1.68 -12.70 -12.60
C MET A 243 -1.89 -12.83 -14.12
N LYS A 244 -3.14 -12.89 -14.57
CA LYS A 244 -3.49 -12.96 -15.98
C LYS A 244 -2.88 -11.80 -16.77
N TYR A 245 -3.00 -10.56 -16.28
CA TYR A 245 -2.41 -9.41 -16.95
C TYR A 245 -0.89 -9.50 -17.06
N LEU A 246 -0.21 -9.93 -16.00
CA LEU A 246 1.25 -10.12 -16.01
C LEU A 246 1.68 -11.13 -17.08
N LYS A 247 0.93 -12.24 -17.24
CA LYS A 247 1.18 -13.23 -18.29
C LYS A 247 0.98 -12.64 -19.69
N ASP A 248 -0.16 -11.99 -19.90
CA ASP A 248 -0.55 -11.46 -21.21
C ASP A 248 0.40 -10.34 -21.71
N HIS A 249 1.15 -9.70 -20.81
CA HIS A 249 2.03 -8.55 -21.12
C HIS A 249 3.51 -8.80 -20.82
N GLU A 250 3.93 -10.04 -20.57
CA GLU A 250 5.27 -10.42 -20.11
C GLU A 250 6.43 -9.65 -20.79
N ASN A 251 6.36 -9.48 -22.11
CA ASN A 251 7.40 -8.83 -22.91
C ASN A 251 7.47 -7.30 -22.79
N ASP A 252 6.41 -6.65 -22.30
CA ASP A 252 6.28 -5.19 -22.25
C ASP A 252 6.40 -4.61 -20.82
N LEU A 253 6.29 -5.50 -19.82
CA LEU A 253 6.14 -5.15 -18.41
C LEU A 253 7.20 -4.18 -17.88
N TYR A 254 8.43 -4.25 -18.37
CA TYR A 254 9.60 -3.68 -17.71
C TYR A 254 10.06 -2.33 -18.25
N LEU A 255 10.68 -1.52 -17.38
CA LEU A 255 11.35 -0.29 -17.81
C LEU A 255 12.44 -0.63 -18.82
N PRO A 256 12.58 0.14 -19.92
CA PRO A 256 13.68 -0.05 -20.84
C PRO A 256 15.01 0.20 -20.09
N PRO A 257 16.09 -0.49 -20.46
CA PRO A 257 17.41 -0.15 -19.96
C PRO A 257 17.72 1.31 -20.30
N GLU A 258 18.21 2.09 -19.32
CA GLU A 258 18.64 3.47 -19.56
C GLU A 258 19.66 3.48 -20.70
N ILE A 259 19.30 4.01 -21.87
CA ILE A 259 20.26 4.32 -22.93
C ILE A 259 21.04 5.53 -22.40
N LYS A 260 22.21 5.25 -21.84
CA LYS A 260 23.19 6.27 -21.45
C LYS A 260 23.89 6.85 -22.67
#